data_AF-A0A1F8BN62-F1
#
_entry.id   AF-A0A1F8BN62-F1
#
_cell.length_a   1.000
_cell.length_b   1.000
_cell.length_c   1.000
_cell.angle_alpha   90.00
_cell.angle_beta   90.00
_cell.angle_gamma   90.00
#
_symmetry.space_group_name_H-M   'P 1'
#
loop_
_entity.id
_entity.type
_entity.pdbx_description
1 polymer ?
#
loop_
_entity_poly.entity_id
_entity_poly.type
_entity_poly.pdbx_seq_one_letter_code
_entity_poly.pdbx_strand_id
1 'polypeptide(L)' 'MLSQSYFGRGVKNMDDDNKKVAVDHLKTHVKYPATAEELKQECNGMEDVAEDLRKDFMEKLPVGTYNSAEEVMKAVGWE' A
#
# COMPACT_ATOMS: atom_id res chain seq x y z
N MET A 1 7.36 14.68 40.99
CA MET A 1 7.60 15.55 39.82
C MET A 1 7.20 14.76 38.58
N LEU A 2 6.22 15.29 37.82
CA LEU A 2 5.86 14.99 36.41
C LEU A 2 5.71 13.49 36.04
N SER A 3 4.56 12.85 36.25
CA SER A 3 3.38 12.86 35.36
C SER A 3 3.72 12.93 33.86
N GLN A 4 3.74 11.77 33.21
CA GLN A 4 3.29 11.65 31.81
C GLN A 4 2.26 10.54 31.74
N SER A 5 1.03 10.93 32.04
CA SER A 5 -0.19 10.21 31.69
C SER A 5 -0.28 10.15 30.18
N TYR A 6 -0.20 8.95 29.60
CA TYR A 6 -0.66 8.70 28.23
C TYR A 6 -2.19 8.68 28.25
N PHE A 7 -2.79 9.87 28.29
CA PHE A 7 -4.20 10.08 28.03
C PHE A 7 -4.29 10.77 26.67
N GLY A 8 -4.79 10.05 25.66
CA GLY A 8 -5.14 10.68 24.39
C GLY A 8 -5.09 9.79 23.16
N ARG A 9 -6.27 9.29 22.80
CA ARG A 9 -6.82 9.36 21.43
C ARG A 9 -6.26 8.36 20.38
N GLY A 10 -7.15 7.49 19.92
CA GLY A 10 -7.18 7.08 18.51
C GLY A 10 -6.90 5.61 18.27
N VAL A 11 -7.90 4.92 17.71
CA VAL A 11 -7.78 3.73 16.85
C VAL A 11 -6.36 3.55 16.28
N LYS A 12 -5.61 2.56 16.77
CA LYS A 12 -4.23 2.30 16.34
C LYS A 12 -4.26 1.65 14.96
N ASN A 13 -4.20 2.49 13.94
CA ASN A 13 -3.55 2.30 12.65
C ASN A 13 -3.62 0.87 12.07
N MET A 14 -4.80 0.43 11.63
CA MET A 14 -4.89 -0.75 10.74
C MET A 14 -4.29 -0.45 9.34
N ASP A 15 -4.20 0.83 8.97
CA ASP A 15 -3.70 1.27 7.66
C ASP A 15 -2.18 1.15 7.49
N ASP A 16 -1.39 1.35 8.57
CA ASP A 16 0.08 1.33 8.51
C ASP A 16 0.66 -0.07 8.28
N ASP A 17 0.01 -1.13 8.74
CA ASP A 17 0.51 -2.51 8.56
C ASP A 17 0.12 -3.07 7.19
N ASN A 18 -1.10 -2.77 6.71
CA ASN A 18 -1.51 -3.12 5.35
C ASN A 18 -0.67 -2.43 4.28
N LYS A 19 -0.29 -1.16 4.49
CA LYS A 19 0.63 -0.44 3.61
C LYS A 19 1.99 -1.13 3.55
N LYS A 20 2.54 -1.61 4.68
CA LYS A 20 3.81 -2.35 4.69
C LYS A 20 3.74 -3.66 3.91
N VAL A 21 2.67 -4.44 4.09
CA VAL A 21 2.45 -5.69 3.35
C VAL A 21 2.37 -5.43 1.84
N ALA A 22 1.60 -4.43 1.42
CA ALA A 22 1.49 -4.06 0.02
C ALA A 22 2.85 -3.58 -0.56
N VAL A 23 3.61 -2.78 0.19
CA VAL A 23 4.95 -2.32 -0.22
C VAL A 23 5.94 -3.47 -0.33
N ASP A 24 5.90 -4.43 0.59
CA ASP A 24 6.74 -5.64 0.51
C ASP A 24 6.40 -6.41 -0.76
N HIS A 25 5.14 -6.72 -1.01
CA HIS A 25 4.68 -7.41 -2.21
C HIS A 25 5.12 -6.69 -3.50
N LEU A 26 4.98 -5.36 -3.54
CA LEU A 26 5.44 -4.58 -4.68
C LEU A 26 6.96 -4.70 -4.89
N LYS A 27 7.77 -4.86 -3.84
CA LYS A 27 9.24 -4.95 -3.93
C LYS A 27 9.76 -6.38 -4.14
N THR A 28 9.09 -7.37 -3.58
CA THR A 28 9.59 -8.76 -3.47
C THR A 28 8.88 -9.72 -4.42
N HIS A 29 7.61 -9.48 -4.73
CA HIS A 29 6.77 -10.39 -5.51
C HIS A 29 6.48 -9.90 -6.93
N VAL A 30 6.32 -8.59 -7.13
CA VAL A 30 6.03 -8.04 -8.46
C VAL A 30 7.26 -8.04 -9.35
N LYS A 31 7.15 -8.65 -10.53
CA LYS A 31 8.14 -8.54 -11.60
C LYS A 31 7.91 -7.29 -12.43
N TYR A 32 8.89 -6.40 -12.45
CA TYR A 32 8.88 -5.22 -13.30
C TYR A 32 9.66 -5.44 -14.61
N PRO A 33 9.26 -4.77 -15.72
CA PRO A 33 8.17 -3.79 -15.82
C PRO A 33 6.77 -4.44 -15.78
N ALA A 34 5.84 -3.81 -15.06
CA ALA A 34 4.45 -4.26 -14.91
C ALA A 34 3.48 -3.13 -15.26
N THR A 35 2.37 -3.46 -15.92
CA THR A 35 1.31 -2.47 -16.21
C THR A 35 0.43 -2.22 -15.00
N ALA A 36 -0.25 -1.07 -14.95
CA ALA A 36 -1.23 -0.75 -13.93
C ALA A 36 -2.32 -1.83 -13.83
N GLU A 37 -2.73 -2.42 -14.93
CA GLU A 37 -3.72 -3.50 -14.94
C GLU A 37 -3.17 -4.79 -14.31
N GLU A 38 -1.95 -5.20 -14.68
CA GLU A 38 -1.28 -6.34 -14.04
C GLU A 38 -1.09 -6.12 -12.54
N LEU A 39 -0.65 -4.94 -12.12
CA LEU A 39 -0.52 -4.58 -10.71
C LEU A 39 -1.86 -4.65 -9.99
N LYS A 40 -2.95 -4.18 -10.61
CA LYS A 40 -4.30 -4.25 -10.02
C LYS A 40 -4.77 -5.70 -9.92
N GLN A 41 -4.51 -6.54 -10.92
CA GLN A 41 -4.87 -7.96 -10.87
C GLN A 41 -4.08 -8.72 -9.80
N GLU A 42 -2.77 -8.52 -9.74
CA GLU A 42 -1.90 -9.09 -8.71
C GLU A 42 -2.33 -8.62 -7.32
N CYS A 43 -2.57 -7.32 -7.15
CA CYS A 43 -2.99 -6.74 -5.89
C CYS A 43 -4.40 -7.20 -5.48
N ASN A 44 -5.33 -7.37 -6.42
CA ASN A 44 -6.67 -7.91 -6.14
C ASN A 44 -6.62 -9.33 -5.56
N GLY A 45 -5.66 -10.14 -6.03
CA GLY A 45 -5.41 -11.49 -5.53
C GLY A 45 -4.72 -11.57 -4.15
N MET A 46 -4.25 -10.44 -3.60
CA MET A 46 -3.55 -10.41 -2.31
C MET A 46 -4.54 -10.39 -1.15
N GLU A 47 -5.02 -11.57 -0.73
CA GLU A 47 -5.91 -11.72 0.43
C GLU A 47 -5.33 -11.17 1.74
N ASP A 48 -4.00 -11.07 1.83
CA ASP A 48 -3.24 -10.55 2.97
C ASP A 48 -3.37 -9.02 3.16
N VAL A 49 -3.73 -8.29 2.09
CA VAL A 49 -3.94 -6.84 2.11
C VAL A 49 -5.43 -6.53 2.32
N ALA A 50 -5.80 -5.56 3.15
CA ALA A 50 -7.23 -5.21 3.28
C ALA A 50 -7.87 -4.75 1.96
N GLU A 51 -9.13 -5.14 1.74
CA GLU A 51 -9.88 -4.78 0.53
C GLU A 51 -9.97 -3.26 0.33
N ASP A 52 -10.15 -2.49 1.40
CA ASP A 52 -10.14 -1.02 1.35
C ASP A 52 -8.82 -0.46 0.80
N LEU A 53 -7.68 -1.01 1.22
CA LEU A 53 -6.37 -0.59 0.71
C LEU A 53 -6.18 -1.00 -0.76
N ARG A 54 -6.67 -2.18 -1.16
CA ARG A 54 -6.66 -2.63 -2.56
C ARG A 54 -7.51 -1.72 -3.45
N LYS A 55 -8.71 -1.34 -3.00
CA LYS A 55 -9.61 -0.43 -3.71
C LYS A 55 -8.99 0.97 -3.84
N ASP A 56 -8.49 1.53 -2.75
CA ASP A 56 -7.79 2.82 -2.75
C ASP A 56 -6.57 2.79 -3.69
N PHE A 57 -5.80 1.70 -3.67
CA PHE A 57 -4.70 1.49 -4.60
C PHE A 57 -5.17 1.42 -6.06
N MET A 58 -6.24 0.68 -6.36
CA MET A 58 -6.80 0.58 -7.72
C MET A 58 -7.35 1.91 -8.24
N GLU A 59 -7.93 2.73 -7.38
CA GLU A 59 -8.46 4.05 -7.72
C GLU A 59 -7.34 5.09 -7.88
N LYS A 60 -6.34 5.06 -7.00
CA LYS A 60 -5.21 6.00 -7.05
C LYS A 60 -4.18 5.67 -8.11
N LEU A 61 -4.00 4.39 -8.45
CA LEU A 61 -2.97 3.96 -9.42
C LEU A 61 -3.39 4.38 -10.83
N PRO A 62 -2.72 5.38 -11.43
CA PRO A 62 -3.01 5.79 -12.80
C PRO A 62 -2.64 4.69 -13.77
N VAL A 63 -3.33 4.67 -14.91
CA VAL A 63 -2.99 3.75 -16.00
C VAL A 63 -1.59 4.10 -16.51
N GLY A 64 -0.74 3.09 -16.66
CA GLY A 64 0.67 3.28 -17.02
C GLY A 64 1.47 2.00 -16.85
N THR A 65 2.75 2.07 -17.18
CA THR A 65 3.71 0.98 -16.95
C THR A 65 4.71 1.45 -15.92
N TYR A 66 4.91 0.63 -14.89
CA TYR A 66 5.83 0.91 -13.81
C TYR A 66 7.04 0.00 -13.92
N ASN A 67 8.23 0.55 -13.74
CA ASN A 67 9.48 -0.20 -13.84
C ASN A 67 9.99 -0.65 -12.47
N SER A 68 9.40 -0.16 -11.38
CA SER A 68 9.81 -0.47 -10.02
C SER A 68 8.69 -0.17 -9.03
N ALA A 69 8.77 -0.81 -7.85
CA ALA A 69 7.86 -0.58 -6.75
C ALA A 69 7.79 0.89 -6.32
N GLU A 70 8.93 1.60 -6.38
CA GLU A 70 9.02 3.02 -6.02
C GLU A 70 8.16 3.91 -6.92
N GLU A 71 8.09 3.65 -8.23
CA GLU A 71 7.20 4.40 -9.12
C GLU A 71 5.73 4.15 -8.77
N VAL A 72 5.38 2.90 -8.43
CA VAL A 72 4.03 2.53 -8.01
C VAL A 72 3.65 3.26 -6.73
N MET A 73 4.49 3.16 -5.69
CA MET A 73 4.29 3.83 -4.40
C MET A 73 4.15 5.35 -4.58
N LYS A 74 4.98 5.95 -5.42
CA LYS A 74 4.92 7.38 -5.73
C LYS A 74 3.62 7.76 -6.43
N ALA A 75 3.15 6.92 -7.37
CA ALA A 75 1.92 7.17 -8.11
C ALA A 75 0.66 7.12 -7.23
N VAL A 76 0.64 6.25 -6.22
CA VAL A 76 -0.47 6.16 -5.26
C VAL A 76 -0.31 7.06 -4.03
N GLY A 77 0.79 7.82 -3.94
CA GLY A 77 1.05 8.74 -2.82
C GLY A 77 1.43 8.04 -1.51
N TRP A 78 2.14 6.93 -1.60
CA TRP A 78 2.60 6.12 -0.46
C TRP A 78 4.00 6.50 0.04
N GLU A 79 4.53 7.66 -0.36
CA GLU A 79 5.77 8.27 0.15
C GLU A 79 5.79 8.42 1.69
#